data_AF-A0A7R8UXD6-F1
#
_entry.id   AF-A0A7R8UXD6-F1
#
_cell.length_a   1.000
_cell.length_b   1.000
_cell.length_c   1.000
_cell.angle_alpha   90.00
_cell.angle_beta   90.00
_cell.angle_gamma   90.00
#
_symmetry.space_group_name_H-M   'P 1'
#
loop_
_entity.id
_entity.type
_entity.pdbx_description
1 polymer ?
#
loop_
_entity_poly.entity_id
_entity_poly.type
_entity_poly.pdbx_seq_one_letter_code
_entity_poly.pdbx_strand_id
1 'polypeptide(L)'
;MSIPASGALRRSGGVVSAIGKQVKLINLKAVNRITVTFDPFSENVKSTRDFLFFLSIPRVAQTNPKCLLKTEVVCDRQPSEIKFSLIPPIQEQIKAKEIRFQSDNLTCLELLQLCNKHITALAPKEDVTNVIQTKSEKKTSGGAGKKGAKRK
;
A
#
# COMPACT_ATOMS: atom_id res chain seq x y z
N MET A 1 -4.55 -24.15 38.00
CA MET A 1 -4.42 -25.03 36.83
C MET A 1 -4.27 -24.17 35.58
N SER A 2 -3.08 -24.24 34.98
CA SER A 2 -2.70 -23.79 33.63
C SER A 2 -3.65 -24.10 32.49
N ILE A 3 -4.42 -23.18 31.90
CA ILE A 3 -4.93 -23.45 30.55
C ILE A 3 -3.73 -23.25 29.61
N PRO A 4 -3.21 -24.30 28.94
CA PRO A 4 -2.14 -24.12 27.97
C PRO A 4 -2.70 -23.26 26.84
N ALA A 5 -1.96 -22.21 26.45
CA ALA A 5 -2.33 -21.36 25.32
C ALA A 5 -2.20 -22.13 24.00
N SER A 6 -3.07 -23.12 23.77
CA SER A 6 -3.23 -23.79 22.48
C SER A 6 -4.15 -22.94 21.60
N GLY A 7 -3.67 -21.77 21.21
CA GLY A 7 -4.43 -20.83 20.40
C GLY A 7 -3.53 -20.24 19.33
N ALA A 8 -3.61 -20.77 18.12
CA ALA A 8 -3.11 -20.03 16.97
C ALA A 8 -3.77 -18.64 17.00
N LEU A 9 -3.00 -17.57 17.18
CA LEU A 9 -3.45 -16.18 17.04
C LEU A 9 -3.85 -15.93 15.57
N ARG A 10 -4.93 -16.56 15.11
CA ARG A 10 -5.51 -16.31 13.81
C ARG A 10 -6.23 -14.98 13.90
N ARG A 11 -5.74 -14.00 13.14
CA ARG A 11 -6.46 -12.73 12.96
C ARG A 11 -7.85 -13.02 12.41
N SER A 12 -8.86 -12.35 12.96
CA SER A 12 -10.27 -12.53 12.59
C SER A 12 -10.50 -12.31 11.08
N GLY A 13 -11.51 -12.98 10.53
CA GLY A 13 -11.95 -12.86 9.13
C GLY A 13 -12.97 -11.75 8.87
N GLY A 14 -13.29 -10.94 9.89
CA GLY A 14 -14.32 -9.91 9.80
C GLY A 14 -13.95 -8.72 8.89
N VAL A 15 -14.95 -7.90 8.55
CA VAL A 15 -14.85 -6.76 7.63
C VAL A 15 -13.75 -5.77 8.07
N VAL A 16 -13.68 -5.43 9.36
CA VAL A 16 -12.65 -4.53 9.90
C VAL A 16 -11.23 -5.09 9.72
N SER A 17 -11.07 -6.41 9.89
CA SER A 17 -9.79 -7.08 9.66
C SER A 17 -9.43 -7.10 8.16
N ALA A 18 -10.42 -7.29 7.28
CA ALA A 18 -10.23 -7.19 5.84
C ALA A 18 -9.78 -5.79 5.41
N ILE A 19 -10.42 -4.73 5.92
CA ILE A 19 -10.01 -3.33 5.70
C ILE A 19 -8.57 -3.12 6.16
N GLY A 20 -8.23 -3.53 7.39
CA GLY A 20 -6.87 -3.41 7.92
C GLY A 20 -5.82 -4.18 7.13
N LYS A 21 -6.18 -5.29 6.46
CA LYS A 21 -5.29 -6.02 5.54
C LYS A 21 -5.09 -5.23 4.24
N GLN A 22 -6.16 -4.70 3.66
CA GLN A 22 -6.09 -3.91 2.43
C GLN A 22 -5.27 -2.63 2.64
N VAL A 23 -5.47 -1.91 3.74
CA VAL A 23 -4.71 -0.70 4.07
C VAL A 23 -3.20 -0.95 4.15
N LYS A 24 -2.78 -2.13 4.64
CA LYS A 24 -1.36 -2.50 4.71
C LYS A 24 -0.72 -2.76 3.35
N LEU A 25 -1.52 -3.08 2.33
CA LEU A 25 -1.04 -3.34 0.98
C LEU A 25 -0.92 -2.07 0.14
N ILE A 26 -1.54 -0.96 0.56
CA ILE A 26 -1.56 0.29 -0.21
C ILE A 26 -0.16 0.86 -0.35
N ASN A 27 0.21 1.19 -1.58
CA ASN A 27 1.43 1.91 -1.90
C ASN A 27 1.13 3.08 -2.85
N LEU A 28 1.49 4.30 -2.44
CA LEU A 28 1.22 5.54 -3.20
C LEU A 28 2.40 6.01 -4.07
N LYS A 29 3.46 5.21 -4.22
CA LYS A 29 4.63 5.57 -5.06
C LYS A 29 4.29 5.88 -6.51
N ALA A 30 3.17 5.37 -7.02
CA ALA A 30 2.74 5.61 -8.39
C ALA A 30 2.02 6.96 -8.61
N VAL A 31 1.63 7.64 -7.52
CA VAL A 31 0.69 8.76 -7.55
C VAL A 31 1.40 10.06 -7.18
N ASN A 32 1.17 11.11 -7.97
CA ASN A 32 1.62 12.46 -7.69
C ASN A 32 0.63 13.22 -6.80
N ARG A 33 -0.66 13.16 -7.13
CA ARG A 33 -1.73 13.88 -6.41
C ARG A 33 -2.98 13.02 -6.29
N ILE A 34 -3.62 13.09 -5.13
CA ILE A 34 -4.94 12.51 -4.87
C ILE A 34 -5.88 13.67 -4.57
N THR A 35 -6.97 13.77 -5.33
CA THR A 35 -8.04 14.73 -5.07
C THR A 35 -9.30 13.96 -4.73
N VAL A 36 -9.81 14.15 -3.51
CA VAL A 36 -11.07 13.56 -3.06
C VAL A 36 -12.12 14.64 -3.03
N THR A 37 -13.08 14.58 -3.94
CA THR A 37 -14.23 15.48 -4.01
C THR A 37 -15.46 14.78 -3.44
N PHE A 38 -16.10 15.36 -2.42
CA PHE A 38 -17.33 14.83 -1.87
C PHE A 38 -18.25 15.94 -1.35
N ASP A 39 -19.55 15.67 -1.35
CA ASP A 39 -20.58 16.53 -0.75
C ASP A 39 -21.04 15.94 0.59
N PRO A 40 -20.77 16.58 1.74
CA PRO A 40 -21.05 16.02 3.06
C PRO A 40 -22.53 15.77 3.33
N PHE A 41 -23.44 16.37 2.56
CA PHE A 41 -24.89 16.22 2.71
C PHE A 41 -25.48 15.11 1.84
N SER A 42 -24.69 14.48 0.97
CA SER A 42 -25.18 13.35 0.18
C SER A 42 -25.18 12.04 1.00
N GLU A 43 -26.11 11.15 0.70
CA GLU A 43 -26.44 9.99 1.55
C GLU A 43 -25.29 8.98 1.66
N ASN A 44 -24.51 8.80 0.59
CA ASN A 44 -23.53 7.71 0.47
C ASN A 44 -22.07 8.14 0.69
N VAL A 45 -21.84 9.27 1.36
CA VAL A 45 -20.48 9.87 1.49
C VAL A 45 -19.62 9.20 2.56
N LYS A 46 -20.23 8.43 3.45
CA LYS A 46 -19.54 7.78 4.56
C LYS A 46 -18.39 6.91 4.07
N SER A 47 -18.61 6.10 3.02
CA SER A 47 -17.57 5.24 2.44
C SER A 47 -16.37 6.04 1.92
N THR A 48 -16.61 7.17 1.27
CA THR A 48 -15.56 8.03 0.71
C THR A 48 -14.78 8.75 1.81
N ARG A 49 -15.46 9.20 2.86
CA ARG A 49 -14.83 9.80 4.05
C ARG A 49 -13.98 8.79 4.83
N ASP A 50 -14.49 7.57 5.00
CA ASP A 50 -13.75 6.49 5.64
C ASP A 50 -12.51 6.11 4.82
N PHE A 51 -12.65 6.02 3.49
CA PHE A 51 -11.52 5.81 2.58
C PHE A 51 -10.46 6.92 2.66
N LEU A 52 -10.89 8.19 2.68
CA LEU A 52 -10.03 9.34 2.85
C LEU A 52 -9.24 9.27 4.17
N PHE A 53 -9.88 8.87 5.26
CA PHE A 53 -9.21 8.65 6.54
C PHE A 53 -8.10 7.59 6.42
N PHE A 54 -8.35 6.46 5.75
CA PHE A 54 -7.33 5.43 5.57
C PHE A 54 -6.13 5.91 4.74
N LEU A 55 -6.35 6.79 3.76
CA LEU A 55 -5.27 7.38 2.97
C LEU A 55 -4.43 8.40 3.76
N SER A 56 -5.02 9.12 4.73
CA SER A 56 -4.32 10.10 5.55
C SER A 56 -3.53 9.50 6.71
N ILE A 57 -3.64 8.19 6.95
CA ILE A 57 -2.85 7.49 7.96
C ILE A 57 -1.35 7.69 7.67
N PRO A 58 -0.53 8.03 8.68
CA PRO A 58 0.88 8.35 8.49
C PRO A 58 1.67 7.22 7.80
N ARG A 59 1.31 5.96 8.07
CA ARG A 59 1.92 4.80 7.40
C ARG A 59 1.72 4.81 5.88
N VAL A 60 0.54 5.19 5.41
CA VAL A 60 0.23 5.27 3.97
C VAL A 60 0.90 6.50 3.37
N ALA A 61 0.82 7.65 4.04
CA ALA A 61 1.50 8.87 3.61
C ALA A 61 3.04 8.71 3.51
N GLN A 62 3.65 7.92 4.40
CA GLN A 62 5.08 7.59 4.36
C GLN A 62 5.50 6.79 3.12
N THR A 63 4.60 6.07 2.46
CA THR A 63 4.94 5.31 1.24
C THR A 63 5.37 6.22 0.10
N ASN A 64 4.80 7.43 0.02
CA ASN A 64 5.20 8.47 -0.90
C ASN A 64 4.97 9.86 -0.27
N PRO A 65 5.99 10.45 0.39
CA PRO A 65 5.86 11.75 1.04
C PRO A 65 5.71 12.91 0.04
N LYS A 66 6.00 12.69 -1.24
CA LYS A 66 5.79 13.69 -2.31
C LYS A 66 4.34 13.72 -2.79
N CYS A 67 3.55 12.70 -2.46
CA CYS A 67 2.16 12.63 -2.89
C CYS A 67 1.32 13.69 -2.16
N LEU A 68 0.64 14.53 -2.93
CA LEU A 68 -0.25 15.55 -2.36
C LEU A 68 -1.67 15.03 -2.23
N LEU A 69 -2.16 14.89 -0.99
CA LEU A 69 -3.55 14.54 -0.70
C LEU A 69 -4.36 15.83 -0.49
N LYS A 70 -5.30 16.10 -1.42
CA LYS A 70 -6.20 17.26 -1.38
C LYS A 70 -7.64 16.80 -1.21
N THR A 71 -8.34 17.43 -0.28
CA THR A 71 -9.77 17.23 -0.03
C THR A 71 -10.55 18.42 -0.53
N GLU A 72 -11.51 18.18 -1.40
CA GLU A 72 -12.41 19.20 -1.96
C GLU A 72 -13.83 18.91 -1.48
N VAL A 73 -14.31 19.74 -0.55
CA VAL A 73 -15.65 19.63 0.00
C VAL A 73 -16.55 20.56 -0.79
N VAL A 74 -17.56 20.00 -1.46
CA VAL A 74 -18.47 20.72 -2.36
C VAL A 74 -19.90 20.58 -1.81
N CYS A 75 -20.86 21.41 -2.27
CA CYS A 75 -22.27 21.35 -1.85
C CYS A 75 -23.24 21.34 -3.05
N ASP A 76 -22.78 20.84 -4.20
CA ASP A 76 -23.49 20.91 -5.47
C ASP A 76 -24.33 19.65 -5.76
N ARG A 77 -24.55 18.79 -4.75
CA ARG A 77 -25.16 17.45 -4.89
C ARG A 77 -24.48 16.56 -5.94
N GLN A 78 -23.21 16.86 -6.22
CA GLN A 78 -22.43 16.10 -7.17
C GLN A 78 -22.01 14.74 -6.59
N PRO A 79 -21.85 13.73 -7.46
CA PRO A 79 -21.37 12.43 -7.05
C PRO A 79 -19.97 12.53 -6.44
N SER A 80 -19.68 11.68 -5.46
CA SER A 80 -18.38 11.66 -4.79
C SER A 80 -17.35 11.01 -5.72
N GLU A 81 -16.26 11.72 -6.00
CA GLU A 81 -15.23 11.30 -6.96
C GLU A 81 -13.84 11.33 -6.29
N ILE A 82 -13.02 10.31 -6.59
CA ILE A 82 -11.62 10.23 -6.16
C ILE A 82 -10.75 10.22 -7.41
N LYS A 83 -9.91 11.25 -7.57
CA LYS A 83 -8.99 11.41 -8.70
C LYS A 83 -7.57 11.13 -8.27
N PHE A 84 -6.89 10.25 -8.99
CA PHE A 84 -5.48 9.95 -8.83
C PHE A 84 -4.71 10.46 -10.06
N SER A 85 -3.88 11.47 -9.86
CA SER A 85 -2.95 11.96 -10.88
C SER A 85 -1.64 11.17 -10.77
N LEU A 86 -1.27 10.45 -11.83
CA LEU A 86 -0.08 9.60 -11.85
C LEU A 86 1.20 10.41 -12.08
N ILE A 87 2.35 9.84 -11.71
CA ILE A 87 3.67 10.45 -11.98
C ILE A 87 4.04 10.21 -13.47
N PRO A 88 4.70 11.16 -14.16
CA PRO A 88 5.03 11.05 -15.59
C PRO A 88 5.62 9.71 -16.11
N PRO A 89 6.61 9.05 -15.46
CA PRO A 89 7.18 7.81 -15.98
C PRO A 89 6.18 6.65 -15.97
N ILE A 90 5.16 6.71 -15.10
CA ILE A 90 4.11 5.70 -15.02
C ILE A 90 2.96 6.02 -15.99
N GLN A 91 2.74 7.31 -16.28
CA GLN A 91 1.78 7.72 -17.31
C GLN A 91 2.18 7.17 -18.69
N GLU A 92 3.47 7.12 -19.00
CA GLU A 92 3.97 6.56 -20.26
C GLU A 92 3.72 5.05 -20.37
N GLN A 93 3.84 4.31 -19.26
CA GLN A 93 3.62 2.86 -19.23
C GLN A 93 2.15 2.49 -19.48
N ILE A 94 1.21 3.32 -19.02
CA ILE A 94 -0.23 3.00 -19.03
C ILE A 94 -0.98 3.80 -20.10
N LYS A 95 -0.35 4.82 -20.69
CA LYS A 95 -0.97 5.80 -21.60
C LYS A 95 -2.19 6.50 -20.98
N ALA A 96 -2.28 6.54 -19.65
CA ALA A 96 -3.34 7.20 -18.90
C ALA A 96 -2.74 8.26 -17.97
N LYS A 97 -3.31 9.46 -17.98
CA LYS A 97 -2.85 10.59 -17.13
C LYS A 97 -3.39 10.51 -15.71
N GLU A 98 -4.63 10.05 -15.59
CA GLU A 98 -5.38 10.02 -14.34
C GLU A 98 -6.28 8.80 -14.25
N ILE A 99 -6.53 8.35 -13.01
CA ILE A 99 -7.48 7.30 -12.68
C ILE A 99 -8.56 7.93 -11.80
N ARG A 100 -9.83 7.70 -12.14
CA ARG A 100 -10.98 8.27 -11.42
C ARG A 100 -11.83 7.14 -10.86
N PHE A 101 -12.17 7.22 -9.58
CA PHE A 101 -13.15 6.33 -8.96
C PHE A 101 -14.41 7.13 -8.64
N GLN A 102 -15.54 6.68 -9.16
CA GLN A 102 -16.86 7.16 -8.77
C GLN A 102 -17.31 6.34 -7.55
N SER A 103 -17.55 7.00 -6.42
CA SER A 103 -17.66 6.34 -5.11
C SER A 103 -19.10 6.22 -4.57
N ASP A 104 -20.11 6.67 -5.32
CA ASP A 104 -21.50 6.74 -4.84
C ASP A 104 -22.11 5.40 -4.40
N ASN A 105 -21.72 4.32 -5.08
CA ASN A 105 -22.23 2.97 -4.83
C ASN A 105 -21.13 1.99 -4.40
N LEU A 106 -19.98 2.51 -3.96
CA LEU A 106 -18.85 1.68 -3.56
C LEU A 106 -18.66 1.70 -2.05
N THR A 107 -18.43 0.52 -1.48
CA THR A 107 -18.05 0.40 -0.08
C THR A 107 -16.59 0.77 0.12
N CYS A 108 -16.22 1.17 1.34
CA CYS A 108 -14.83 1.47 1.66
C CYS A 108 -13.88 0.28 1.38
N LEU A 109 -14.34 -0.96 1.59
CA LEU A 109 -13.55 -2.16 1.33
C LEU A 109 -13.23 -2.29 -0.16
N GLU A 110 -14.24 -2.11 -1.02
CA GLU A 110 -14.09 -2.17 -2.47
C GLU A 110 -13.20 -1.06 -2.99
N LEU A 111 -13.34 0.18 -2.49
CA LEU A 111 -12.44 1.29 -2.83
C LEU A 111 -10.97 0.97 -2.52
N LEU A 112 -10.70 0.37 -1.36
CA LEU A 112 -9.34 -0.05 -0.99
C LEU A 112 -8.83 -1.18 -1.89
N GLN A 113 -9.69 -2.14 -2.25
CA GLN A 113 -9.32 -3.21 -3.18
C GLN A 113 -9.04 -2.68 -4.59
N LEU A 114 -9.86 -1.78 -5.12
CA LEU A 114 -9.66 -1.14 -6.42
C LEU A 114 -8.39 -0.30 -6.42
N CYS A 115 -8.13 0.45 -5.35
CA CYS A 115 -6.88 1.16 -5.16
C CYS A 115 -5.68 0.21 -5.22
N ASN A 116 -5.73 -0.93 -4.54
CA ASN A 116 -4.63 -1.90 -4.59
C ASN A 116 -4.45 -2.54 -5.97
N LYS A 117 -5.56 -2.85 -6.67
CA LYS A 117 -5.51 -3.42 -8.02
C LYS A 117 -4.94 -2.43 -9.05
N HIS A 118 -5.36 -1.17 -9.00
CA HIS A 118 -5.06 -0.20 -10.05
C HIS A 118 -3.88 0.72 -9.75
N ILE A 119 -3.56 0.98 -8.48
CA ILE A 119 -2.52 1.95 -8.10
C ILE A 119 -1.28 1.24 -7.58
N THR A 120 -1.46 0.30 -6.65
CA THR A 120 -0.33 -0.42 -6.04
C THR A 120 0.37 -1.32 -7.05
N ALA A 121 -0.36 -1.88 -8.02
CA ALA A 121 0.23 -2.66 -9.11
C ALA A 121 1.19 -1.84 -10.01
N LEU A 122 1.04 -0.52 -10.02
CA LEU A 122 1.84 0.40 -10.83
C LEU A 122 3.05 0.95 -10.08
N ALA A 123 3.15 0.68 -8.77
CA ALA A 123 4.30 1.10 -8.00
C ALA A 123 5.55 0.41 -8.59
N PRO A 124 6.64 1.17 -8.86
CA PRO A 124 7.87 0.57 -9.32
C PRO A 124 8.31 -0.47 -8.28
N LYS A 125 8.49 -1.72 -8.72
CA LYS A 125 9.03 -2.77 -7.87
C LYS A 125 10.45 -2.35 -7.54
N GLU A 126 10.69 -2.06 -6.26
CA GLU A 126 12.05 -1.79 -5.81
C GLU A 126 12.86 -3.06 -6.03
N ASP A 127 13.80 -3.02 -6.96
CA ASP A 127 14.79 -4.06 -7.13
C ASP A 127 15.49 -4.24 -5.79
N VAL A 128 15.36 -5.43 -5.22
CA VAL A 128 16.00 -5.83 -3.97
C VAL A 128 17.52 -5.88 -4.21
N THR A 129 18.16 -4.72 -4.22
CA THR A 129 19.60 -4.58 -4.48
C THR A 129 20.45 -4.88 -3.26
N ASN A 130 19.84 -5.20 -2.11
CA ASN A 130 20.58 -5.64 -0.93
C ASN A 130 20.18 -7.06 -0.56
N VAL A 131 20.66 -8.02 -1.37
CA VAL A 131 20.99 -9.36 -0.90
C VAL A 131 22.03 -9.18 0.20
N ILE A 132 21.59 -9.06 1.45
CA ILE A 132 22.46 -9.11 2.61
C ILE A 132 22.98 -10.55 2.65
N GLN A 133 24.16 -10.77 2.08
CA GLN A 133 24.89 -12.03 2.22
C GLN A 133 25.08 -12.31 3.70
N THR A 134 24.40 -13.34 4.19
CA THR A 134 24.60 -13.82 5.55
C THR A 134 26.01 -14.39 5.69
N LYS A 135 26.66 -14.21 6.83
CA LYS A 135 28.05 -14.67 7.11
C LYS A 135 28.29 -16.16 6.80
N SER A 136 27.23 -16.96 6.66
CA SER A 136 27.24 -18.37 6.24
C SER A 136 27.77 -18.60 4.82
N GLU A 137 27.57 -17.68 3.88
CA GLU A 137 27.95 -17.89 2.48
C GLU A 137 29.42 -17.56 2.18
N LYS A 138 30.09 -16.78 3.04
CA LYS A 138 31.52 -16.44 2.88
C LYS A 138 32.46 -17.58 3.30
N LYS A 139 31.96 -18.62 3.97
CA LYS A 139 32.79 -19.77 4.42
C LYS A 139 32.93 -20.89 3.40
N THR A 140 32.08 -20.96 2.38
CA THR A 140 32.11 -22.05 1.39
C THR A 140 33.03 -21.76 0.19
N SER A 141 33.44 -20.51 -0.02
CA SER A 141 34.26 -20.10 -1.18
C SER A 141 35.73 -19.78 -0.89
N GLY A 142 36.23 -20.03 0.34
CA GLY A 142 37.58 -19.61 0.75
C GLY A 142 38.34 -20.59 1.65
N GLY A 143 38.23 -21.90 1.40
CA GLY A 143 38.78 -22.95 2.27
C GLY A 143 39.69 -23.97 1.58
N ALA A 144 40.62 -23.53 0.72
CA ALA A 144 41.69 -24.38 0.20
C ALA A 144 43.06 -23.73 0.47
N GLY A 145 43.58 -23.93 1.69
CA GLY A 145 44.89 -23.45 2.13
C GLY A 145 45.61 -24.52 2.94
N LYS A 146 46.57 -25.16 2.28
CA LYS A 146 47.35 -26.35 2.67
C LYS A 146 48.42 -26.02 3.74
N LYS A 147 48.75 -27.03 4.55
CA LYS A 147 50.03 -27.31 5.28
C LYS A 147 50.26 -26.69 6.67
N GLY A 148 49.88 -27.46 7.70
CA GLY A 148 50.63 -27.54 8.96
C GLY A 148 51.60 -28.72 8.90
N ALA A 149 52.91 -28.44 8.81
CA ALA A 149 53.97 -29.44 8.80
C ALA A 149 54.26 -29.91 10.25
N LYS A 150 54.15 -31.23 10.48
CA LYS A 150 54.72 -31.92 11.65
C LYS A 150 56.24 -31.71 11.65
N ARG A 151 56.80 -31.16 12.72
CA ARG A 151 58.23 -31.27 13.05
C ARG A 151 58.41 -32.20 14.25
N LYS A 152 59.50 -32.97 14.13
CA LYS A 152 60.07 -33.97 15.03
C LYS A 152 60.22 -33.48 16.46
#